data_AF-A0A940HXR2-F1
#
_entry.id   AF-A0A940HXR2-F1
#
_cell.length_a   1.000
_cell.length_b   1.000
_cell.length_c   1.000
_cell.angle_alpha   90.00
_cell.angle_beta   90.00
_cell.angle_gamma   90.00
#
_symmetry.space_group_name_H-M   'P 1'
#
loop_
_entity.id
_entity.type
_entity.pdbx_description
1 polymer ?
#
loop_
_entity_poly.entity_id
_entity_poly.type
_entity_poly.pdbx_seq_one_letter_code
_entity_poly.pdbx_strand_id
1 'polypeptide(L)'
;QESVDALFDNGRRGRVITGTGKRPLKSLSEMLKGKYGRFRQNLLGKRVDYSGRSVIVVGPELKLHQCGLPKKMALELFKPFLYARLDKMGLSTTIKQAKKIVEKEKDEVWDALEHIIREHPILLNRAPTLHRLGIQAFEAKLIEGNAIELHPLVCSAFNADFDGDQMAVHIPLSLEAQLEARILMMSTNNILSPSNGKPIIVPSQDMILGIYYLSQAPINTDKIEGYFVDGSEIEQSLECNAINVHSRIISRFETINEKGKIVNEKYTSTAGRFLLANILPNNLNIKFSLVDRILAKKQVSEIIDLVFRFCGQKSTVIFCDKIKDLGFKYAFMSGISFGKDDLIIPEKKQTLVNDTKKMIEE
;
A
#
# COMPACT_ATOMS: atom_id res chain seq x y z
N GLN A 1 16.49 56.64 17.93
CA GLN A 1 15.96 55.55 18.77
C GLN A 1 14.87 54.76 18.05
N GLU A 2 13.76 55.37 17.64
CA GLU A 2 12.63 54.67 16.99
C GLU A 2 13.00 53.87 15.73
N SER A 3 13.89 54.39 14.86
CA SER A 3 14.36 53.65 13.69
C SER A 3 15.11 52.37 14.03
N VAL A 4 15.82 52.35 15.17
CA VAL A 4 16.54 51.16 15.66
C VAL A 4 15.55 50.15 16.22
N ASP A 5 14.56 50.61 16.99
CA ASP A 5 13.50 49.75 17.52
C ASP A 5 12.69 49.11 16.39
N ALA A 6 12.37 49.85 15.33
CA ALA A 6 11.67 49.32 14.17
C ALA A 6 12.51 48.32 13.34
N LEU A 7 13.83 48.52 13.25
CA LEU A 7 14.73 47.57 12.60
C LEU A 7 14.75 46.22 13.32
N PHE A 8 14.83 46.23 14.65
CA PHE A 8 14.88 45.01 15.45
C PHE A 8 13.51 44.35 15.62
N ASP A 9 12.47 45.10 15.98
CA ASP A 9 11.10 44.58 16.16
C ASP A 9 10.05 45.67 15.87
N ASN A 10 9.76 45.86 14.59
CA ASN A 10 8.70 46.75 14.10
C ASN A 10 7.35 46.40 14.75
N GLY A 11 6.76 47.35 15.48
CA GLY A 11 5.49 47.17 16.19
C GLY A 11 5.58 46.82 17.68
N ARG A 12 6.79 46.66 18.24
CA ARG A 12 6.96 46.43 19.69
C ARG A 12 6.67 47.69 20.52
N ARG A 13 6.98 48.87 20.00
CA ARG A 13 6.65 50.18 20.58
C ARG A 13 6.13 51.09 19.47
N GLY A 14 4.91 51.61 19.62
CA GLY A 14 4.31 52.57 18.69
C GLY A 14 3.65 51.96 17.45
N ARG A 15 3.37 52.82 16.46
CA ARG A 15 2.68 52.46 15.21
C ARG A 15 3.62 51.72 14.27
N VAL A 16 3.15 50.62 13.69
CA VAL A 16 3.92 49.80 12.76
C VAL A 16 4.31 50.63 11.53
N ILE A 17 5.60 50.68 11.21
CA ILE A 17 6.10 51.39 10.05
C ILE A 17 5.76 50.59 8.80
N THR A 18 5.12 51.26 7.84
CA THR A 18 4.67 50.66 6.58
C THR A 18 5.48 51.20 5.41
N GLY A 19 5.76 50.34 4.43
CA GLY A 19 6.40 50.74 3.18
C GLY A 19 5.41 51.40 2.22
N THR A 20 5.89 51.72 1.01
CA THR A 20 5.10 52.32 -0.09
C THR A 20 3.82 51.55 -0.42
N GLY A 21 3.82 50.21 -0.26
CA GLY A 21 2.66 49.35 -0.46
C GLY A 21 1.69 49.23 0.74
N LYS A 22 1.78 50.09 1.76
CA LYS A 22 1.02 50.03 3.03
C LYS A 22 1.15 48.72 3.81
N ARG A 23 2.07 47.83 3.43
CA ARG A 23 2.42 46.62 4.17
C ARG A 23 3.45 46.95 5.25
N PRO A 24 3.36 46.32 6.44
CA PRO A 24 4.35 46.50 7.49
C PRO A 24 5.71 45.99 7.00
N LEU A 25 6.77 46.75 7.30
CA LEU A 25 8.14 46.32 7.00
C LEU A 25 8.54 45.17 7.92
N LYS A 26 9.16 44.13 7.36
CA LYS A 26 9.65 43.00 8.14
C LYS A 26 10.88 43.39 8.94
N SER A 27 10.80 43.20 10.26
CA SER A 27 11.93 43.40 11.18
C SER A 27 12.85 42.18 11.25
N LEU A 28 14.05 42.35 11.82
CA LEU A 28 14.98 41.22 12.05
C LEU A 28 14.35 40.12 12.91
N SER A 29 13.58 40.50 13.94
CA SER A 29 12.87 39.54 14.79
C SER A 29 11.81 38.77 14.02
N GLU A 30 11.04 39.44 13.15
CA GLU A 30 10.04 38.80 12.27
C GLU A 30 10.64 37.88 11.21
N MET A 31 11.86 38.15 10.76
CA MET A 31 12.56 37.24 9.86
C MET A 31 12.90 35.91 10.54
N LEU A 32 13.07 35.90 11.87
CA LEU A 32 13.38 34.70 12.64
C LEU A 32 12.11 33.98 13.12
N LYS A 33 11.13 34.72 13.66
CA LYS A 33 9.92 34.16 14.29
C LYS A 33 8.77 33.91 13.29
N GLY A 34 7.83 33.06 13.69
CA GLY A 34 6.61 32.78 12.92
C GLY A 34 6.73 31.64 11.88
N LYS A 35 5.63 31.36 11.17
CA LYS A 35 5.54 30.25 10.19
C LYS A 35 6.49 30.46 8.99
N TYR A 36 6.61 31.70 8.53
CA TYR A 36 7.49 32.10 7.43
C TYR A 36 8.87 32.60 7.91
N GLY A 37 9.17 32.41 9.20
CA GLY A 37 10.46 32.73 9.78
C GLY A 37 11.52 31.68 9.43
N ARG A 38 12.80 32.07 9.53
CA ARG A 38 13.94 31.23 9.16
C ARG A 38 13.94 29.85 9.83
N PHE A 39 13.57 29.78 11.11
CA PHE A 39 13.58 28.52 11.86
C PHE A 39 12.62 27.47 11.27
N ARG A 40 11.35 27.83 11.08
CA ARG A 40 10.34 26.87 10.62
C ARG A 40 10.41 26.62 9.11
N GLN A 41 10.61 27.67 8.31
CA GLN A 41 10.52 27.54 6.86
C GLN A 41 11.81 27.04 6.21
N ASN A 42 12.99 27.39 6.74
CA ASN A 42 14.28 27.15 6.07
C ASN A 42 15.20 26.17 6.81
N LEU A 43 15.20 26.18 8.15
CA LEU A 43 16.05 25.27 8.92
C LEU A 43 15.40 23.89 9.02
N LEU A 44 14.12 23.83 9.38
CA LEU A 44 13.36 22.58 9.48
C LEU A 44 12.74 22.15 8.13
N GLY A 45 12.29 23.11 7.33
CA GLY A 45 11.86 22.87 5.96
C GLY A 45 13.00 23.14 4.98
N LYS A 46 13.42 22.13 4.22
CA LYS A 46 14.37 22.33 3.12
C LYS A 46 13.84 21.69 1.86
N ARG A 47 14.00 22.39 0.74
CA ARG A 47 13.88 21.76 -0.57
C ARG A 47 15.13 20.92 -0.79
N VAL A 48 14.94 19.71 -1.27
CA VAL A 48 16.01 18.72 -1.44
C VAL A 48 16.07 18.32 -2.91
N ASP A 49 17.29 18.18 -3.41
CA ASP A 49 17.54 17.62 -4.74
C ASP A 49 17.29 16.10 -4.71
N TYR A 50 17.37 15.45 -5.88
CA TYR A 50 17.10 14.00 -6.03
C TYR A 50 15.72 13.60 -5.53
N SER A 51 14.75 14.49 -5.78
CA SER A 51 13.35 14.27 -5.45
C SER A 51 12.46 14.47 -6.68
N GLY A 52 11.38 13.69 -6.73
CA GLY A 52 10.38 13.74 -7.80
C GLY A 52 8.97 13.71 -7.21
N ARG A 53 7.96 14.10 -7.97
CA ARG A 53 6.56 13.97 -7.59
C ARG A 53 5.73 13.56 -8.81
N SER A 54 4.84 12.61 -8.62
CA SER A 54 3.81 12.28 -9.63
C SER A 54 2.54 11.77 -8.97
N VAL A 55 1.49 11.65 -9.78
CA VAL A 55 0.23 11.00 -9.44
C VAL A 55 0.48 9.52 -9.19
N ILE A 56 -0.23 8.96 -8.21
CA ILE A 56 -0.19 7.52 -7.94
C ILE A 56 -1.31 6.79 -8.66
N VAL A 57 -1.00 5.59 -9.11
CA VAL A 57 -1.94 4.63 -9.70
C VAL A 57 -1.79 3.28 -9.01
N VAL A 58 -2.81 2.44 -9.12
CA VAL A 58 -2.81 1.12 -8.49
C VAL A 58 -1.90 0.17 -9.28
N GLY A 59 -0.95 -0.46 -8.60
CA GLY A 59 -0.11 -1.53 -9.15
C GLY A 59 -0.43 -2.87 -8.50
N PRO A 60 -1.52 -3.56 -8.90
CA PRO A 60 -1.98 -4.77 -8.22
C PRO A 60 -1.01 -5.94 -8.38
N GLU A 61 -0.21 -6.00 -9.44
CA GLU A 61 0.76 -7.08 -9.68
C GLU A 61 2.06 -6.95 -8.87
N LEU A 62 2.30 -5.77 -8.28
CA LEU A 62 3.50 -5.53 -7.48
C LEU A 62 3.50 -6.40 -6.22
N LYS A 63 4.70 -6.68 -5.71
CA LYS A 63 4.90 -7.25 -4.38
C LYS A 63 4.95 -6.15 -3.33
N LEU A 64 4.73 -6.50 -2.06
CA LEU A 64 4.64 -5.49 -0.98
C LEU A 64 5.85 -4.55 -0.88
N HIS A 65 7.06 -5.03 -1.17
CA HIS A 65 8.31 -4.26 -1.14
C HIS A 65 8.58 -3.43 -2.40
N GLN A 66 7.77 -3.59 -3.46
CA GLN A 66 8.02 -2.97 -4.75
C GLN A 66 7.11 -1.77 -4.99
N CYS A 67 7.59 -0.84 -5.79
CA CYS A 67 6.80 0.25 -6.36
C CYS A 67 7.17 0.43 -7.84
N GLY A 68 6.22 0.88 -8.66
CA GLY A 68 6.50 1.20 -10.06
C GLY A 68 6.99 2.63 -10.19
N LEU A 69 8.20 2.82 -10.73
CA LEU A 69 8.79 4.12 -10.97
C LEU A 69 8.83 4.41 -12.48
N PRO A 70 8.22 5.52 -12.94
CA PRO A 70 8.28 5.94 -14.34
C PRO A 70 9.72 6.05 -14.86
N LYS A 71 9.98 5.46 -16.03
CA LYS A 71 11.29 5.50 -16.70
C LYS A 71 11.88 6.91 -16.81
N LYS A 72 11.08 7.90 -17.24
CA LYS A 72 11.53 9.29 -17.36
C LYS A 72 11.92 9.92 -16.02
N MET A 73 11.14 9.64 -14.98
CA MET A 73 11.45 10.12 -13.62
C MET A 73 12.72 9.46 -13.10
N ALA A 74 12.84 8.15 -13.27
CA ALA A 74 14.02 7.40 -12.85
C ALA A 74 15.28 7.90 -13.57
N LEU A 75 15.21 8.14 -14.88
CA LEU A 75 16.32 8.66 -15.66
C LEU A 75 16.81 10.01 -15.12
N GLU A 76 15.90 10.93 -14.76
CA GLU A 76 16.25 12.21 -14.15
C GLU A 76 16.87 12.07 -12.75
N LEU A 77 16.26 11.27 -11.89
CA LEU A 77 16.68 11.14 -10.50
C LEU A 77 18.04 10.41 -10.37
N PHE A 78 18.34 9.46 -11.26
CA PHE A 78 19.57 8.66 -11.21
C PHE A 78 20.68 9.16 -12.16
N LYS A 79 20.56 10.34 -12.77
CA LYS A 79 21.52 10.88 -13.75
C LYS A 79 23.00 10.73 -13.37
N PRO A 80 23.46 11.13 -12.15
CA PRO A 80 24.88 11.05 -11.81
C PRO A 80 25.39 9.61 -11.75
N PHE A 81 24.58 8.68 -11.23
CA PHE A 81 24.91 7.26 -11.18
C PHE A 81 25.04 6.69 -12.59
N LEU A 82 24.17 7.14 -13.49
CA LEU A 82 24.16 6.69 -14.87
C LEU A 82 25.41 7.18 -15.63
N TYR A 83 25.82 8.44 -15.43
CA TYR A 83 27.09 8.94 -15.99
C TYR A 83 28.30 8.13 -15.49
N ALA A 84 28.37 7.85 -14.19
CA ALA A 84 29.46 7.05 -13.62
C ALA A 84 29.45 5.61 -14.15
N ARG A 85 28.27 5.04 -14.44
CA ARG A 85 28.15 3.69 -14.97
C ARG A 85 28.54 3.62 -16.45
N LEU A 86 28.11 4.57 -17.27
CA LEU A 86 28.48 4.66 -18.69
C LEU A 86 30.00 4.82 -18.88
N ASP A 87 30.65 5.60 -18.00
CA ASP A 87 32.11 5.75 -17.97
C ASP A 87 32.81 4.43 -17.61
N LYS A 88 32.33 3.73 -16.56
CA LYS A 88 32.85 2.39 -16.19
C LYS A 88 32.67 1.33 -17.27
N MET A 89 31.63 1.43 -18.10
CA MET A 89 31.40 0.53 -19.23
C MET A 89 32.25 0.89 -20.46
N GLY A 90 32.96 2.02 -20.45
CA GLY A 90 33.74 2.50 -21.59
C GLY A 90 32.89 3.07 -22.75
N LEU A 91 31.58 3.24 -22.54
CA LEU A 91 30.65 3.80 -23.55
C LEU A 91 30.80 5.31 -23.71
N SER A 92 31.38 5.97 -22.70
CA SER A 92 31.70 7.39 -22.72
C SER A 92 33.05 7.62 -22.07
N THR A 93 33.90 8.44 -22.66
CA THR A 93 35.20 8.84 -22.07
C THR A 93 35.12 10.18 -21.34
N THR A 94 34.06 10.96 -21.56
CA THR A 94 33.86 12.27 -20.94
C THR A 94 32.42 12.46 -20.48
N ILE A 95 32.23 13.23 -19.40
CA ILE A 95 30.91 13.56 -18.85
C ILE A 95 30.01 14.23 -19.91
N LYS A 96 30.58 15.05 -20.80
CA LYS A 96 29.81 15.69 -21.89
C LYS A 96 29.28 14.68 -22.90
N GLN A 97 30.05 13.64 -23.22
CA GLN A 97 29.60 12.55 -24.09
C GLN A 97 28.53 11.71 -23.39
N ALA A 98 28.73 11.36 -22.12
CA ALA A 98 27.74 10.66 -21.32
C ALA A 98 26.41 11.42 -21.30
N LYS A 99 26.43 12.73 -21.05
CA LYS A 99 25.25 13.60 -21.08
C LYS A 99 24.52 13.53 -22.43
N LYS A 100 25.23 13.59 -23.55
CA LYS A 100 24.64 13.46 -24.89
C LYS A 100 24.03 12.08 -25.15
N ILE A 101 24.60 11.01 -24.59
CA ILE A 101 24.07 9.65 -24.73
C ILE A 101 22.74 9.53 -23.96
N VAL A 102 22.70 10.07 -22.73
CA VAL A 102 21.50 10.10 -21.89
C VAL A 102 20.39 10.95 -22.49
N GLU A 103 20.70 12.14 -23.02
CA GLU A 103 19.73 13.01 -23.70
C GLU A 103 19.15 12.39 -24.98
N LYS A 104 19.86 11.43 -25.60
CA LYS A 104 19.39 10.70 -26.77
C LYS A 104 18.59 9.43 -26.42
N GLU A 105 18.46 9.10 -25.12
CA GLU A 105 17.68 7.96 -24.63
C GLU A 105 17.99 6.63 -25.36
N LYS A 106 19.27 6.37 -25.65
CA LYS A 106 19.70 5.12 -26.29
C LYS A 106 19.38 3.89 -25.44
N ASP A 107 19.24 2.73 -26.08
CA ASP A 107 18.95 1.45 -25.39
C ASP A 107 19.95 1.11 -24.27
N GLU A 108 21.24 1.39 -24.49
CA GLU A 108 22.32 1.22 -23.49
C GLU A 108 22.05 1.96 -22.17
N VAL A 109 21.33 3.09 -22.21
CA VAL A 109 20.96 3.89 -21.03
C VAL A 109 19.91 3.17 -20.21
N TRP A 110 18.94 2.51 -20.85
CA TRP A 110 17.88 1.79 -20.17
C TRP A 110 18.42 0.54 -19.46
N ASP A 111 19.31 -0.20 -20.11
CA ASP A 111 19.99 -1.35 -19.51
C ASP A 111 20.86 -0.94 -18.31
N ALA A 112 21.59 0.17 -18.44
CA ALA A 112 22.37 0.73 -17.33
C ALA A 112 21.47 1.19 -16.17
N LEU A 113 20.33 1.82 -16.49
CA LEU A 113 19.37 2.31 -15.49
C LEU A 113 18.73 1.16 -14.71
N GLU A 114 18.31 0.09 -15.38
CA GLU A 114 17.74 -1.09 -14.74
C GLU A 114 18.74 -1.74 -13.77
N HIS A 115 20.02 -1.81 -14.16
CA HIS A 115 21.07 -2.33 -13.30
C HIS A 115 21.34 -1.44 -12.07
N ILE A 116 21.29 -0.11 -12.22
CA ILE A 116 21.52 0.84 -11.12
C ILE A 116 20.37 0.80 -10.11
N ILE A 117 19.14 0.68 -10.61
CA ILE A 117 17.94 0.70 -9.77
C ILE A 117 17.78 -0.61 -8.99
N ARG A 118 18.28 -1.72 -9.54
CA ARG A 118 18.27 -3.00 -8.86
C ARG A 118 18.97 -2.86 -7.49
N GLU A 119 18.25 -3.25 -6.44
CA GLU A 119 18.70 -3.15 -5.05
C GLU A 119 18.98 -1.73 -4.53
N HIS A 120 18.56 -0.68 -5.26
CA HIS A 120 18.59 0.69 -4.77
C HIS A 120 17.22 1.10 -4.21
N PRO A 121 17.03 1.18 -2.88
CA PRO A 121 15.75 1.57 -2.32
C PRO A 121 15.42 3.04 -2.65
N ILE A 122 14.14 3.34 -2.78
CA ILE A 122 13.60 4.70 -2.91
C ILE A 122 12.59 4.96 -1.80
N LEU A 123 12.46 6.22 -1.38
CA LEU A 123 11.52 6.63 -0.34
C LEU A 123 10.29 7.27 -0.97
N LEU A 124 9.11 6.72 -0.69
CA LEU A 124 7.82 7.34 -1.02
C LEU A 124 7.27 8.07 0.19
N ASN A 125 6.74 9.27 -0.04
CA ASN A 125 6.10 10.10 0.97
C ASN A 125 4.81 10.72 0.42
N ARG A 126 3.74 10.67 1.22
CA ARG A 126 2.50 11.40 0.96
C ARG A 126 2.34 12.54 1.96
N ALA A 127 1.99 13.72 1.45
CA ALA A 127 1.59 14.86 2.27
C ALA A 127 0.07 14.83 2.48
N PRO A 128 -0.44 15.10 3.69
CA PRO A 128 0.28 15.38 4.93
C PRO A 128 0.80 14.11 5.63
N THR A 129 2.03 14.17 6.15
CA THR A 129 2.64 13.06 6.89
C THR A 129 2.24 13.12 8.37
N LEU A 130 1.27 12.30 8.79
CA LEU A 130 0.76 12.31 10.17
C LEU A 130 1.54 11.42 11.15
N HIS A 131 2.16 10.36 10.63
CA HIS A 131 2.90 9.38 11.42
C HIS A 131 4.02 8.78 10.58
N ARG A 132 4.95 8.06 11.23
CA ARG A 132 6.14 7.48 10.57
C ARG A 132 5.83 6.62 9.33
N LEU A 133 4.68 5.94 9.31
CA LEU A 133 4.27 5.07 8.19
C LEU A 133 3.90 5.85 6.91
N GLY A 134 3.79 7.18 6.97
CA GLY A 134 3.60 8.01 5.79
C GLY A 134 4.88 8.21 4.96
N ILE A 135 6.01 7.66 5.41
CA ILE A 135 7.25 7.53 4.64
C ILE A 135 7.71 6.08 4.72
N GLN A 136 7.83 5.42 3.58
CA GLN A 136 8.33 4.05 3.50
C GLN A 136 9.31 3.91 2.34
N ALA A 137 10.23 2.97 2.49
CA ALA A 137 11.13 2.58 1.42
C ALA A 137 10.50 1.47 0.57
N PHE A 138 10.80 1.48 -0.73
CA PHE A 138 10.42 0.47 -1.72
C PHE A 138 11.58 0.21 -2.67
N GLU A 139 11.61 -0.97 -3.28
CA GLU A 139 12.43 -1.24 -4.45
C GLU A 139 11.69 -0.77 -5.70
N ALA A 140 12.36 0.02 -6.53
CA ALA A 140 11.75 0.53 -7.76
C ALA A 140 11.79 -0.52 -8.86
N LYS A 141 10.64 -0.74 -9.50
CA LYS A 141 10.51 -1.45 -10.77
C LYS A 141 10.24 -0.41 -11.85
N LEU A 142 11.02 -0.42 -12.93
CA LEU A 142 10.81 0.50 -14.04
C LEU A 142 9.49 0.18 -14.75
N ILE A 143 8.65 1.20 -14.89
CA ILE A 143 7.37 1.11 -15.61
C ILE A 143 7.29 2.16 -16.70
N GLU A 144 6.45 1.87 -17.70
CA GLU A 144 6.08 2.82 -18.73
C GLU A 144 5.05 3.83 -18.21
N GLY A 145 5.00 4.99 -18.85
CA GLY A 145 4.09 6.08 -18.46
C GLY A 145 4.73 7.08 -17.48
N ASN A 146 3.88 7.86 -16.80
CA ASN A 146 4.30 8.99 -15.96
C ASN A 146 3.82 8.89 -14.51
N ALA A 147 2.96 7.94 -14.16
CA ALA A 147 2.38 7.77 -12.84
C ALA A 147 3.15 6.73 -12.02
N ILE A 148 3.20 6.90 -10.71
CA ILE A 148 3.87 5.96 -9.79
C ILE A 148 2.88 4.85 -9.45
N GLU A 149 3.25 3.59 -9.63
CA GLU A 149 2.43 2.48 -9.18
C GLU A 149 2.71 2.16 -7.71
N LEU A 150 1.64 2.08 -6.93
CA LEU A 150 1.70 1.75 -5.51
C LEU A 150 0.98 0.44 -5.22
N HIS A 151 1.54 -0.33 -4.30
CA HIS A 151 0.93 -1.57 -3.82
C HIS A 151 -0.38 -1.29 -3.04
N PRO A 152 -1.51 -1.96 -3.33
CA PRO A 152 -2.80 -1.66 -2.69
C PRO A 152 -2.79 -1.77 -1.15
N LEU A 153 -2.03 -2.72 -0.59
CA LEU A 153 -2.00 -2.94 0.86
C LEU A 153 -1.28 -1.83 1.66
N VAL A 154 -0.47 -0.99 1.00
CA VAL A 154 0.20 0.13 1.70
C VAL A 154 -0.61 1.42 1.66
N CYS A 155 -1.68 1.48 0.86
CA CYS A 155 -2.53 2.67 0.76
C CYS A 155 -3.14 3.07 2.11
N SER A 156 -3.49 2.10 2.96
CA SER A 156 -3.97 2.36 4.33
C SER A 156 -2.92 3.07 5.18
N ALA A 157 -1.65 2.70 5.04
CA ALA A 157 -0.53 3.31 5.75
C ALA A 157 -0.24 4.73 5.24
N PHE A 158 -0.36 4.99 3.94
CA PHE A 158 -0.23 6.35 3.41
C PHE A 158 -1.50 7.20 3.56
N ASN A 159 -2.61 6.58 3.98
CA ASN A 159 -3.96 7.14 3.93
C ASN A 159 -4.34 7.63 2.51
N ALA A 160 -3.84 6.95 1.48
CA ALA A 160 -3.90 7.37 0.08
C ALA A 160 -5.01 6.64 -0.68
N ASP A 161 -5.58 7.34 -1.66
CA ASP A 161 -6.52 6.84 -2.66
C ASP A 161 -6.01 7.13 -4.08
N PHE A 162 -6.75 6.68 -5.09
CA PHE A 162 -6.32 6.74 -6.50
C PHE A 162 -7.18 7.71 -7.32
N ASP A 163 -7.62 8.82 -6.73
CA ASP A 163 -8.49 9.83 -7.34
C ASP A 163 -7.76 11.09 -7.83
N GLY A 164 -6.41 11.07 -7.80
CA GLY A 164 -5.55 12.20 -8.19
C GLY A 164 -4.46 12.54 -7.17
N ASP A 165 -4.41 11.79 -6.07
CA ASP A 165 -3.35 11.85 -5.07
C ASP A 165 -1.94 11.78 -5.68
N GLN A 166 -1.01 12.52 -5.06
CA GLN A 166 0.37 12.61 -5.50
C GLN A 166 1.33 12.19 -4.39
N MET A 167 2.38 11.47 -4.76
CA MET A 167 3.47 11.10 -3.85
C MET A 167 4.79 11.69 -4.30
N ALA A 168 5.60 12.06 -3.31
CA ALA A 168 6.97 12.48 -3.53
C ALA A 168 7.92 11.28 -3.38
N VAL A 169 8.86 11.16 -4.31
CA VAL A 169 9.93 10.16 -4.33
C VAL A 169 11.23 10.85 -3.91
N HIS A 170 12.03 10.20 -3.06
CA HIS A 170 13.37 10.66 -2.70
C HIS A 170 14.36 9.50 -2.80
N ILE A 171 15.59 9.81 -3.24
CA ILE A 171 16.65 8.81 -3.38
C ILE A 171 17.68 8.93 -2.24
N PRO A 172 17.89 7.86 -1.44
CA PRO A 172 19.00 7.81 -0.48
C PRO A 172 20.34 7.66 -1.22
N LEU A 173 21.24 8.64 -1.08
CA LEU A 173 22.49 8.68 -1.85
C LEU A 173 23.66 7.96 -1.17
N SER A 174 23.80 8.07 0.15
CA SER A 174 24.89 7.43 0.88
C SER A 174 24.58 5.95 1.15
N LEU A 175 25.64 5.14 1.29
CA LEU A 175 25.48 3.71 1.57
C LEU A 175 24.77 3.48 2.91
N GLU A 176 25.08 4.30 3.92
CA GLU A 176 24.44 4.24 5.24
C GLU A 176 22.94 4.52 5.12
N ALA A 177 22.55 5.54 4.35
CA ALA A 177 21.14 5.88 4.14
C ALA A 177 20.40 4.79 3.34
N GLN A 178 21.06 4.17 2.36
CA GLN A 178 20.48 3.04 1.61
C GLN A 178 20.27 1.82 2.52
N LEU A 179 21.25 1.50 3.36
CA LEU A 179 21.15 0.42 4.34
C LEU A 179 20.07 0.71 5.38
N GLU A 180 19.99 1.93 5.90
CA GLU A 180 18.95 2.35 6.84
C GLU A 180 17.56 2.23 6.21
N ALA A 181 17.39 2.69 4.97
CA ALA A 181 16.13 2.57 4.25
C ALA A 181 15.70 1.10 4.10
N ARG A 182 16.63 0.21 3.78
CA ARG A 182 16.38 -1.22 3.58
C ARG A 182 16.12 -1.96 4.90
N ILE A 183 16.86 -1.66 5.96
CA ILE A 183 16.77 -2.37 7.25
C ILE A 183 15.60 -1.84 8.09
N LEU A 184 15.31 -0.54 8.06
CA LEU A 184 14.32 0.07 8.96
C LEU A 184 13.06 0.54 8.24
N MET A 185 13.20 1.15 7.06
CA MET A 185 12.08 1.86 6.41
C MET A 185 11.33 1.02 5.37
N MET A 186 11.86 -0.15 4.99
CA MET A 186 11.24 -1.03 4.00
C MET A 186 9.79 -1.36 4.37
N SER A 187 8.87 -1.29 3.41
CA SER A 187 7.44 -1.54 3.64
C SER A 187 7.17 -2.89 4.31
N THR A 188 7.99 -3.92 4.02
CA THR A 188 7.90 -5.25 4.63
C THR A 188 8.15 -5.27 6.12
N ASN A 189 8.87 -4.29 6.67
CA ASN A 189 9.15 -4.18 8.12
C ASN A 189 8.00 -3.52 8.87
N ASN A 190 7.19 -2.75 8.15
CA ASN A 190 6.14 -1.89 8.70
C ASN A 190 4.76 -2.56 8.63
N ILE A 191 4.65 -3.79 9.16
CA ILE A 191 3.43 -4.60 9.14
C ILE A 191 2.42 -4.16 10.21
N LEU A 192 2.91 -3.81 11.40
CA LEU A 192 2.09 -3.45 12.55
C LEU A 192 2.05 -1.93 12.74
N SER A 193 0.89 -1.43 13.17
CA SER A 193 0.76 -0.05 13.58
C SER A 193 1.54 0.21 14.88
N PRO A 194 2.38 1.26 14.95
CA PRO A 194 3.12 1.60 16.15
C PRO A 194 2.24 1.96 17.36
N SER A 195 1.01 2.41 17.11
CA SER A 195 0.13 2.92 18.17
C SER A 195 -0.59 1.84 18.96
N ASN A 196 -0.89 0.70 18.34
CA ASN A 196 -1.76 -0.34 18.93
C ASN A 196 -1.30 -1.78 18.66
N GLY A 197 -0.19 -1.97 17.92
CA GLY A 197 0.35 -3.30 17.61
C GLY A 197 -0.53 -4.14 16.69
N LYS A 198 -1.59 -3.59 16.08
CA LYS A 198 -2.45 -4.31 15.13
C LYS A 198 -1.87 -4.23 13.71
N PRO A 199 -2.11 -5.23 12.85
CA PRO A 199 -1.69 -5.17 11.45
C PRO A 199 -2.30 -3.98 10.71
N ILE A 200 -1.50 -3.26 9.93
CA ILE A 200 -1.95 -2.15 9.08
C ILE A 200 -2.15 -2.57 7.61
N ILE A 201 -1.42 -3.61 7.17
CA ILE A 201 -1.47 -4.17 5.81
C ILE A 201 -2.70 -5.07 5.58
N VAL A 202 -3.83 -4.73 6.21
CA VAL A 202 -5.07 -5.49 6.08
C VAL A 202 -5.69 -5.16 4.71
N PRO A 203 -6.09 -6.18 3.92
CA PRO A 203 -6.85 -5.97 2.69
C PRO A 203 -8.05 -5.05 2.91
N SER A 204 -8.43 -4.28 1.90
CA SER A 204 -9.53 -3.31 1.94
C SER A 204 -10.50 -3.52 0.78
N GLN A 205 -11.72 -3.00 0.93
CA GLN A 205 -12.73 -2.90 -0.14
C GLN A 205 -12.91 -4.23 -0.90
N ASP A 206 -12.62 -4.22 -2.21
CA ASP A 206 -12.88 -5.33 -3.14
C ASP A 206 -12.13 -6.60 -2.76
N MET A 207 -10.90 -6.47 -2.22
CA MET A 207 -10.16 -7.64 -1.74
C MET A 207 -10.91 -8.36 -0.63
N ILE A 208 -11.51 -7.60 0.31
CA ILE A 208 -12.32 -8.18 1.38
C ILE A 208 -13.61 -8.77 0.80
N LEU A 209 -14.22 -8.12 -0.19
CA LEU A 209 -15.43 -8.62 -0.83
C LEU A 209 -15.20 -10.01 -1.47
N GLY A 210 -14.10 -10.18 -2.19
CA GLY A 210 -13.71 -11.48 -2.76
C GLY A 210 -13.44 -12.54 -1.70
N ILE A 211 -12.72 -12.19 -0.63
CA ILE A 211 -12.49 -13.11 0.51
C ILE A 211 -13.80 -13.47 1.21
N TYR A 212 -14.69 -12.50 1.40
CA TYR A 212 -16.00 -12.68 2.00
C TYR A 212 -16.83 -13.65 1.17
N TYR A 213 -16.91 -13.43 -0.15
CA TYR A 213 -17.57 -14.32 -1.11
C TYR A 213 -17.05 -15.76 -0.99
N LEU A 214 -15.73 -15.97 -1.05
CA LEU A 214 -15.12 -17.29 -0.88
C LEU A 214 -15.47 -17.98 0.44
N SER A 215 -15.66 -17.22 1.53
CA SER A 215 -15.91 -17.75 2.86
C SER A 215 -17.38 -18.10 3.16
N GLN A 216 -18.31 -17.75 2.25
CA GLN A 216 -19.73 -17.99 2.44
C GLN A 216 -20.06 -19.47 2.62
N ALA A 217 -21.11 -19.73 3.39
CA ALA A 217 -21.64 -21.07 3.61
C ALA A 217 -22.24 -21.66 2.32
N PRO A 218 -22.35 -22.99 2.20
CA PRO A 218 -22.94 -23.62 1.03
C PRO A 218 -24.41 -23.21 0.87
N ILE A 219 -24.81 -22.96 -0.38
CA ILE A 219 -26.19 -22.63 -0.72
C ILE A 219 -26.97 -23.95 -0.83
N ASN A 220 -27.68 -24.31 0.25
CA ASN A 220 -28.77 -25.31 0.24
C ASN A 220 -28.45 -26.74 -0.23
N THR A 221 -27.26 -27.27 0.04
CA THR A 221 -26.97 -28.71 -0.14
C THR A 221 -26.17 -29.29 1.04
N ASP A 222 -26.78 -30.22 1.79
CA ASP A 222 -26.06 -31.07 2.77
C ASP A 222 -25.25 -32.19 2.08
N LYS A 223 -25.43 -32.36 0.76
CA LYS A 223 -24.72 -33.36 -0.03
C LYS A 223 -23.26 -32.93 -0.24
N ILE A 224 -22.35 -33.88 -0.05
CA ILE A 224 -20.95 -33.72 -0.38
C ILE A 224 -20.80 -33.90 -1.89
N GLU A 225 -20.30 -32.88 -2.58
CA GLU A 225 -20.19 -32.88 -4.05
C GLU A 225 -18.91 -33.54 -4.56
N GLY A 226 -17.89 -33.69 -3.70
CA GLY A 226 -16.65 -34.36 -4.09
C GLY A 226 -15.64 -34.54 -2.97
N TYR A 227 -14.68 -35.43 -3.23
CA TYR A 227 -13.49 -35.65 -2.42
C TYR A 227 -12.28 -35.20 -3.21
N PHE A 228 -11.48 -34.31 -2.61
CA PHE A 228 -10.29 -33.76 -3.25
C PHE A 228 -9.06 -34.06 -2.40
N VAL A 229 -7.92 -34.25 -3.05
CA VAL A 229 -6.64 -34.49 -2.39
C VAL A 229 -5.98 -33.17 -2.05
N ASP A 230 -5.85 -32.29 -3.05
CA ASP A 230 -5.06 -31.07 -2.97
C ASP A 230 -5.80 -29.84 -3.52
N GLY A 231 -5.28 -28.66 -3.20
CA GLY A 231 -5.78 -27.39 -3.70
C GLY A 231 -5.86 -27.27 -5.21
N SER A 232 -4.88 -27.85 -5.94
CA SER A 232 -4.85 -27.80 -7.40
C SER A 232 -5.99 -28.58 -8.05
N GLU A 233 -6.43 -29.70 -7.46
CA GLU A 233 -7.59 -30.44 -7.95
C GLU A 233 -8.89 -29.64 -7.76
N ILE A 234 -8.99 -28.90 -6.65
CA ILE A 234 -10.13 -28.00 -6.37
C ILE A 234 -10.16 -26.88 -7.40
N GLU A 235 -9.02 -26.24 -7.68
CA GLU A 235 -8.92 -25.19 -8.71
C GLU A 235 -9.30 -25.71 -10.09
N GLN A 236 -8.74 -26.86 -10.50
CA GLN A 236 -9.09 -27.48 -11.78
C GLN A 236 -10.59 -27.81 -11.88
N SER A 237 -11.17 -28.31 -10.79
CA SER A 237 -12.59 -28.70 -10.78
C SER A 237 -13.52 -27.47 -10.82
N LEU A 238 -13.11 -26.35 -10.23
CA LEU A 238 -13.79 -25.06 -10.38
C LEU A 238 -13.69 -24.53 -11.81
N GLU A 239 -12.52 -24.63 -12.44
CA GLU A 239 -12.32 -24.20 -13.84
C GLU A 239 -13.12 -25.05 -14.83
N CYS A 240 -13.26 -26.36 -14.57
CA CYS A 240 -14.12 -27.24 -15.35
C CYS A 240 -15.62 -27.10 -15.03
N ASN A 241 -16.02 -26.19 -14.13
CA ASN A 241 -17.40 -26.03 -13.63
C ASN A 241 -18.02 -27.33 -13.07
N ALA A 242 -17.19 -28.26 -12.57
CA ALA A 242 -17.66 -29.50 -11.95
C ALA A 242 -18.18 -29.26 -10.52
N ILE A 243 -17.61 -28.26 -9.84
CA ILE A 243 -18.04 -27.77 -8.52
C ILE A 243 -18.17 -26.24 -8.57
N ASN A 244 -18.92 -25.68 -7.63
CA ASN A 244 -19.01 -24.24 -7.42
C ASN A 244 -18.17 -23.82 -6.20
N VAL A 245 -17.85 -22.53 -6.08
CA VAL A 245 -17.08 -21.96 -4.96
C VAL A 245 -17.72 -22.25 -3.60
N HIS A 246 -19.06 -22.27 -3.56
CA HIS A 246 -19.83 -22.55 -2.35
C HIS A 246 -20.16 -24.03 -2.16
N SER A 247 -19.73 -24.92 -3.06
CA SER A 247 -20.00 -26.36 -2.96
C SER A 247 -19.35 -26.97 -1.72
N ARG A 248 -20.07 -27.89 -1.06
CA ARG A 248 -19.57 -28.60 0.13
C ARG A 248 -18.71 -29.79 -0.31
N ILE A 249 -17.43 -29.76 0.07
CA ILE A 249 -16.42 -30.75 -0.32
C ILE A 249 -15.67 -31.30 0.89
N ILE A 250 -15.04 -32.46 0.71
CA ILE A 250 -14.09 -33.03 1.68
C ILE A 250 -12.70 -32.95 1.07
N SER A 251 -11.79 -32.25 1.74
CA SER A 251 -10.40 -32.14 1.32
C SER A 251 -9.44 -32.27 2.50
N ARG A 252 -8.18 -32.50 2.18
CA ARG A 252 -7.08 -32.56 3.15
C ARG A 252 -6.50 -31.16 3.34
N PHE A 253 -6.16 -30.84 4.58
CA PHE A 253 -5.43 -29.64 4.95
C PHE A 253 -4.08 -30.07 5.54
N GLU A 254 -3.00 -29.55 4.97
CA GLU A 254 -1.65 -29.81 5.47
C GLU A 254 -1.36 -28.93 6.68
N THR A 255 -1.07 -29.54 7.83
CA THR A 255 -0.68 -28.84 9.06
C THR A 255 0.62 -29.42 9.61
N ILE A 256 1.25 -28.73 10.56
CA ILE A 256 2.46 -29.19 11.24
C ILE A 256 2.09 -29.69 12.64
N ASN A 257 2.47 -30.92 12.97
CA ASN A 257 2.29 -31.47 14.32
C ASN A 257 3.36 -30.97 15.31
N GLU A 258 3.16 -31.21 16.62
CA GLU A 258 4.08 -30.84 17.71
C GLU A 258 5.53 -31.33 17.54
N LYS A 259 5.73 -32.33 16.68
CA LYS A 259 7.04 -32.89 16.34
C LYS A 259 7.66 -32.30 15.06
N GLY A 260 7.09 -31.25 14.50
CA GLY A 260 7.57 -30.59 13.27
C GLY A 260 7.32 -31.39 11.98
N LYS A 261 6.52 -32.46 12.03
CA LYS A 261 6.16 -33.27 10.84
C LYS A 261 4.87 -32.74 10.21
N ILE A 262 4.84 -32.73 8.87
CA ILE A 262 3.66 -32.41 8.08
C ILE A 262 2.64 -33.54 8.26
N VAL A 263 1.40 -33.19 8.61
CA VAL A 263 0.28 -34.10 8.79
C VAL A 263 -0.92 -33.56 8.04
N ASN A 264 -1.62 -34.47 7.36
CA ASN A 264 -2.75 -34.13 6.52
C ASN A 264 -4.03 -34.50 7.27
N GLU A 265 -4.77 -33.48 7.69
CA GLU A 265 -6.05 -33.64 8.37
C GLU A 265 -7.19 -33.48 7.38
N LYS A 266 -8.23 -34.31 7.52
CA LYS A 266 -9.41 -34.25 6.63
C LYS A 266 -10.46 -33.33 7.25
N TYR A 267 -10.92 -32.34 6.49
CA TYR A 267 -12.00 -31.45 6.89
C TYR A 267 -13.15 -31.51 5.88
N THR A 268 -14.36 -31.16 6.34
CA THR A 268 -15.54 -31.00 5.48
C THR A 268 -15.94 -29.52 5.51
N SER A 269 -15.80 -28.83 4.39
CA SER A 269 -16.07 -27.39 4.29
C SER A 269 -16.39 -26.98 2.84
N THR A 270 -16.41 -25.70 2.52
CA THR A 270 -16.66 -25.21 1.16
C THR A 270 -15.38 -25.15 0.33
N ALA A 271 -15.50 -25.30 -1.00
CA ALA A 271 -14.38 -25.17 -1.93
C ALA A 271 -13.63 -23.84 -1.75
N GLY A 272 -14.37 -22.72 -1.60
CA GLY A 272 -13.78 -21.40 -1.35
C GLY A 272 -12.96 -21.29 -0.06
N ARG A 273 -13.40 -21.96 1.03
CA ARG A 273 -12.64 -22.01 2.30
C ARG A 273 -11.37 -22.83 2.17
N PHE A 274 -11.38 -23.91 1.39
CA PHE A 274 -10.16 -24.68 1.12
C PHE A 274 -9.15 -23.88 0.28
N LEU A 275 -9.60 -23.10 -0.70
CA LEU A 275 -8.73 -22.19 -1.45
C LEU A 275 -8.05 -21.16 -0.54
N LEU A 276 -8.81 -20.59 0.40
CA LEU A 276 -8.27 -19.68 1.41
C LEU A 276 -7.29 -20.39 2.37
N ALA A 277 -7.59 -21.63 2.74
CA ALA A 277 -6.74 -22.42 3.63
C ALA A 277 -5.40 -22.77 2.97
N ASN A 278 -5.35 -23.03 1.67
CA ASN A 278 -4.11 -23.33 0.94
C ASN A 278 -3.08 -22.18 0.94
N ILE A 279 -3.54 -20.95 1.22
CA ILE A 279 -2.67 -19.78 1.31
C ILE A 279 -2.03 -19.66 2.70
N LEU A 280 -2.63 -20.25 3.73
CA LEU A 280 -2.12 -20.19 5.09
C LEU A 280 -0.71 -20.79 5.18
N PRO A 281 0.21 -20.17 5.93
CA PRO A 281 1.51 -20.76 6.16
C PRO A 281 1.41 -21.96 7.10
N ASN A 282 2.20 -22.99 6.80
CA ASN A 282 2.27 -24.21 7.60
C ASN A 282 2.86 -23.89 8.98
N ASN A 283 2.05 -24.02 10.03
CA ASN A 283 2.47 -23.82 11.42
C ASN A 283 1.54 -24.58 12.37
N LEU A 284 2.07 -25.00 13.51
CA LEU A 284 1.35 -25.73 14.55
C LEU A 284 0.07 -25.03 15.03
N ASN A 285 0.15 -23.71 15.20
CA ASN A 285 -0.95 -22.92 15.75
C ASN A 285 -1.93 -22.43 14.69
N ILE A 286 -1.67 -22.69 13.41
CA ILE A 286 -2.53 -22.29 12.31
C ILE A 286 -3.38 -23.49 11.92
N LYS A 287 -4.64 -23.45 12.35
CA LYS A 287 -5.62 -24.51 12.11
C LYS A 287 -6.63 -24.08 11.06
N PHE A 288 -7.21 -25.06 10.36
CA PHE A 288 -8.28 -24.86 9.39
C PHE A 288 -9.47 -24.07 9.98
N SER A 289 -9.74 -24.25 11.27
CA SER A 289 -10.80 -23.52 12.01
C SER A 289 -10.70 -21.98 11.94
N LEU A 290 -9.53 -21.41 11.63
CA LEU A 290 -9.38 -19.96 11.47
C LEU A 290 -10.13 -19.43 10.23
N VAL A 291 -10.16 -20.25 9.16
CA VAL A 291 -10.75 -19.95 7.86
C VAL A 291 -12.14 -20.59 7.71
N ASP A 292 -12.48 -21.58 8.52
CA ASP A 292 -13.79 -22.24 8.51
C ASP A 292 -14.93 -21.41 9.15
N ARG A 293 -15.00 -20.14 8.79
CA ARG A 293 -16.02 -19.18 9.23
C ARG A 293 -16.14 -18.07 8.19
N ILE A 294 -17.19 -17.25 8.32
CA ILE A 294 -17.35 -16.07 7.46
C ILE A 294 -16.22 -15.07 7.76
N LEU A 295 -15.46 -14.73 6.72
CA LEU A 295 -14.30 -13.85 6.81
C LEU A 295 -14.68 -12.43 6.40
N ALA A 296 -15.11 -11.63 7.37
CA ALA A 296 -15.20 -10.18 7.20
C ALA A 296 -13.85 -9.51 7.56
N LYS A 297 -13.76 -8.19 7.36
CA LYS A 297 -12.54 -7.38 7.59
C LYS A 297 -11.84 -7.67 8.93
N LYS A 298 -12.64 -7.81 10.00
CA LYS A 298 -12.12 -8.01 11.36
C LYS A 298 -11.43 -9.38 11.51
N GLN A 299 -12.05 -10.43 10.97
CA GLN A 299 -11.53 -11.79 11.00
C GLN A 299 -10.26 -11.92 10.15
N VAL A 300 -10.21 -11.27 8.99
CA VAL A 300 -8.98 -11.23 8.16
C VAL A 300 -7.84 -10.54 8.92
N SER A 301 -8.11 -9.42 9.59
CA SER A 301 -7.12 -8.74 10.42
C SER A 301 -6.62 -9.60 11.59
N GLU A 302 -7.50 -10.38 12.22
CA GLU A 302 -7.14 -11.34 13.27
C GLU A 302 -6.23 -12.46 12.75
N ILE A 303 -6.55 -13.02 11.58
CA ILE A 303 -5.72 -14.06 10.95
C ILE A 303 -4.32 -13.53 10.63
N ILE A 304 -4.20 -12.31 10.09
CA ILE A 304 -2.90 -11.69 9.81
C ILE A 304 -2.09 -11.50 11.11
N ASP A 305 -2.73 -11.09 12.20
CA ASP A 305 -2.07 -10.95 13.52
C ASP A 305 -1.55 -12.30 14.04
N LEU A 306 -2.35 -13.36 13.94
CA LEU A 306 -1.93 -14.71 14.33
C LEU A 306 -0.77 -15.23 13.46
N VAL A 307 -0.85 -15.04 12.14
CA VAL A 307 0.22 -15.41 11.21
C VAL A 307 1.51 -14.67 11.56
N PHE A 308 1.43 -13.36 11.87
CA PHE A 308 2.59 -12.58 12.27
C PHE A 308 3.23 -13.08 13.56
N ARG A 309 2.43 -13.36 14.59
CA ARG A 309 2.93 -13.81 15.90
C ARG A 309 3.56 -15.20 15.85
N PHE A 310 3.00 -16.13 15.06
CA PHE A 310 3.46 -17.51 15.04
C PHE A 310 4.46 -17.83 13.92
N CYS A 311 4.35 -17.20 12.75
CA CYS A 311 5.19 -17.48 11.58
C CYS A 311 6.24 -16.41 11.29
N GLY A 312 6.16 -15.26 11.97
CA GLY A 312 7.05 -14.13 11.78
C GLY A 312 6.74 -13.29 10.53
N GLN A 313 7.62 -12.33 10.29
CA GLN A 313 7.40 -11.24 9.34
C GLN A 313 7.36 -11.72 7.87
N LYS A 314 8.35 -12.51 7.43
CA LYS A 314 8.48 -12.94 6.02
C LYS A 314 7.25 -13.72 5.55
N SER A 315 6.81 -14.70 6.35
CA SER A 315 5.64 -15.52 6.05
C SER A 315 4.36 -14.68 5.98
N THR A 316 4.24 -13.65 6.84
CA THR A 316 3.10 -12.72 6.84
C THR A 316 3.04 -11.89 5.56
N VAL A 317 4.18 -11.37 5.08
CA VAL A 317 4.23 -10.62 3.81
C VAL A 317 3.79 -11.50 2.65
N ILE A 318 4.30 -12.73 2.56
CA ILE A 318 3.94 -13.69 1.51
C ILE A 318 2.45 -14.02 1.58
N PHE A 319 1.92 -14.23 2.79
CA PHE A 319 0.50 -14.47 3.04
C PHE A 319 -0.36 -13.28 2.58
N CYS A 320 0.04 -12.05 2.92
CA CYS A 320 -0.67 -10.84 2.52
C CYS A 320 -0.65 -10.60 1.00
N ASP A 321 0.45 -10.89 0.31
CA ASP A 321 0.50 -10.80 -1.16
C ASP A 321 -0.45 -11.83 -1.80
N LYS A 322 -0.42 -13.09 -1.32
CA LYS A 322 -1.31 -14.15 -1.82
C LYS A 322 -2.78 -13.88 -1.54
N ILE A 323 -3.13 -13.38 -0.35
CA ILE A 323 -4.53 -13.09 0.00
C ILE A 323 -5.09 -11.91 -0.81
N LYS A 324 -4.24 -10.93 -1.14
CA LYS A 324 -4.56 -9.84 -2.06
C LYS A 324 -4.86 -10.39 -3.46
N ASP A 325 -3.96 -11.20 -4.00
CA ASP A 325 -4.12 -11.79 -5.34
C ASP A 325 -5.40 -12.65 -5.44
N LEU A 326 -5.65 -13.49 -4.42
CA LEU A 326 -6.88 -14.30 -4.33
C LEU A 326 -8.13 -13.44 -4.19
N GLY A 327 -8.09 -12.41 -3.33
CA GLY A 327 -9.19 -11.49 -3.12
C GLY A 327 -9.61 -10.78 -4.41
N PHE A 328 -8.65 -10.25 -5.18
CA PHE A 328 -8.96 -9.63 -6.47
C PHE A 328 -9.50 -10.62 -7.49
N LYS A 329 -8.92 -11.82 -7.61
CA LYS A 329 -9.37 -12.85 -8.56
C LYS A 329 -10.85 -13.20 -8.33
N TYR A 330 -11.22 -13.49 -7.09
CA TYR A 330 -12.59 -13.91 -6.77
C TYR A 330 -13.58 -12.75 -6.63
N ALA A 331 -13.12 -11.54 -6.31
CA ALA A 331 -13.96 -10.35 -6.43
C ALA A 331 -14.39 -10.15 -7.90
N PHE A 332 -13.45 -10.25 -8.84
CA PHE A 332 -13.76 -10.18 -10.28
C PHE A 332 -14.68 -11.32 -10.74
N MET A 333 -14.35 -12.57 -10.39
CA MET A 333 -15.15 -13.74 -10.81
C MET A 333 -16.58 -13.76 -10.22
N SER A 334 -16.79 -13.17 -9.03
CA SER A 334 -18.12 -13.12 -8.43
C SER A 334 -19.09 -12.22 -9.19
N GLY A 335 -18.60 -11.30 -10.02
CA GLY A 335 -19.45 -10.43 -10.85
C GLY A 335 -20.42 -9.57 -10.04
N ILE A 336 -20.11 -9.30 -8.76
CA ILE A 336 -20.97 -8.53 -7.87
C ILE A 336 -21.14 -7.13 -8.46
N SER A 337 -22.39 -6.79 -8.77
CA SER A 337 -22.80 -5.48 -9.21
C SER A 337 -23.84 -4.91 -8.26
N PHE A 338 -24.10 -3.62 -8.36
CA PHE A 338 -25.09 -2.93 -7.56
C PHE A 338 -26.12 -2.29 -8.49
N GLY A 339 -27.33 -2.84 -8.46
CA GLY A 339 -28.48 -2.37 -9.21
C GLY A 339 -29.42 -1.50 -8.37
N LYS A 340 -30.34 -0.82 -9.05
CA LYS A 340 -31.42 -0.06 -8.39
C LYS A 340 -32.32 -0.99 -7.56
N ASP A 341 -32.56 -2.20 -8.04
CA ASP A 341 -33.50 -3.14 -7.42
C ASP A 341 -32.94 -3.80 -6.14
N ASP A 342 -31.62 -3.70 -5.91
CA ASP A 342 -30.99 -4.12 -4.65
C ASP A 342 -31.39 -3.20 -3.48
N LEU A 343 -31.86 -1.98 -3.78
CA LEU A 343 -32.38 -1.04 -2.79
C LEU A 343 -33.83 -1.34 -2.45
N ILE A 344 -34.03 -2.36 -1.60
CA ILE A 344 -35.35 -2.77 -1.14
C ILE A 344 -35.93 -1.72 -0.18
N ILE A 345 -36.90 -0.94 -0.68
CA ILE A 345 -37.67 0.00 0.16
C ILE A 345 -38.68 -0.83 0.97
N PRO A 346 -38.66 -0.77 2.31
CA PRO A 346 -39.60 -1.54 3.12
C PRO A 346 -41.02 -1.02 2.92
N GLU A 347 -41.98 -1.92 2.71
CA GLU A 347 -43.40 -1.59 2.49
C GLU A 347 -43.99 -0.77 3.65
N LYS A 348 -43.53 -1.05 4.88
CA LYS A 348 -43.93 -0.36 6.12
C LYS A 348 -43.49 1.12 6.18
N LYS A 349 -42.67 1.60 5.26
CA LYS A 349 -42.19 2.98 5.26
C LYS A 349 -43.34 3.99 5.20
N GLN A 350 -44.34 3.75 4.35
CA GLN A 350 -45.44 4.70 4.16
C GLN A 350 -46.37 4.77 5.37
N THR A 351 -46.70 3.62 5.97
CA THR A 351 -47.54 3.57 7.18
C THR A 351 -46.86 4.30 8.34
N LEU A 352 -45.59 4.01 8.63
CA LEU A 352 -44.84 4.68 9.70
C LEU A 352 -44.79 6.21 9.50
N VAL A 353 -44.53 6.68 8.28
CA VAL A 353 -44.49 8.12 7.97
C VAL A 353 -45.85 8.77 8.19
N ASN A 354 -46.94 8.11 7.79
CA ASN A 354 -48.29 8.64 7.95
C ASN A 354 -48.74 8.66 9.41
N ASP A 355 -48.40 7.64 10.20
CA ASP A 355 -48.68 7.61 11.64
C ASP A 355 -47.94 8.74 12.36
N THR A 356 -46.66 8.97 12.00
CA THR A 356 -45.88 10.06 12.58
C THR A 356 -46.44 11.44 12.18
N LYS A 357 -46.94 11.61 10.95
CA LYS A 357 -47.59 12.85 10.52
C LYS A 357 -48.85 13.14 11.34
N LYS A 358 -49.67 12.14 11.60
CA LYS A 358 -50.86 12.29 12.45
C LYS A 358 -50.51 12.72 13.87
N MET A 359 -49.46 12.14 14.46
CA MET A 359 -48.95 12.54 15.79
C MET A 359 -48.37 13.97 15.85
N ILE A 360 -48.02 14.56 14.71
CA ILE A 360 -47.54 15.96 14.64
C ILE A 360 -48.72 16.93 14.44
N GLU A 361 -49.80 16.46 13.84
CA GLU A 361 -51.04 17.22 13.64
C GLU A 361 -51.92 17.26 14.90
N GLU A 362 -51.83 16.23 15.75
CA GLU A 362 -52.34 16.21 17.14
C GLU A 362 -51.42 16.98 18.10
#